data_AF-A0A7S1RW44-F1
#
_entry.id   AF-A0A7S1RW44-F1
#
_cell.length_a   1.000
_cell.length_b   1.000
_cell.length_c   1.000
_cell.angle_alpha   90.00
_cell.angle_beta   90.00
_cell.angle_gamma   90.00
#
_symmetry.space_group_name_H-M   'P 1'
#
loop_
_entity.id
_entity.type
_entity.pdbx_description
1 polymer ?
#
loop_
_entity_poly.entity_id
_entity_poly.type
_entity_poly.pdbx_seq_one_letter_code
_entity_poly.pdbx_strand_id
1 'polypeptide(L)'
;SIMAFDAVTGKPRWRQNLAAYNNPPYYWGRGDEEGLKTRQAVNPKHPVCMPAHWSSPVIDGAGVVHAGRADGFVYSVTETWDTVSPLKVDKDVGLLSPAYASTHGLKVKSWDAGACFLHGAIGFGQKRMFVSSCDTLYAFNA
;
A
#
# COMPACT_ATOMS: atom_id res chain seq x y z
N SER A 1 -5.56 -3.52 -2.45
CA SER A 1 -5.76 -4.28 -1.20
C SER A 1 -4.42 -4.88 -0.81
N ILE A 2 -4.26 -5.32 0.44
CA ILE A 2 -3.09 -6.07 0.91
C ILE A 2 -3.57 -7.49 1.20
N MET A 3 -2.84 -8.49 0.73
CA MET A 3 -3.21 -9.91 0.86
C MET A 3 -2.02 -10.72 1.31
N ALA A 4 -2.28 -11.72 2.16
CA ALA A 4 -1.30 -12.73 2.52
C ALA A 4 -1.79 -14.12 2.13
N PHE A 5 -0.85 -14.95 1.71
CA PHE A 5 -1.06 -16.33 1.33
C PHE A 5 -0.10 -17.21 2.12
N ASP A 6 -0.53 -18.44 2.39
CA ASP A 6 0.35 -19.46 2.89
C ASP A 6 1.34 -19.83 1.79
N ALA A 7 2.65 -19.69 2.08
CA ALA A 7 3.69 -19.82 1.07
C ALA A 7 3.86 -21.26 0.54
N VAL A 8 3.44 -22.26 1.30
CA VAL A 8 3.58 -23.68 0.93
C VAL A 8 2.40 -24.13 0.08
N THR A 9 1.19 -23.74 0.48
CA THR A 9 -0.05 -24.23 -0.12
C THR A 9 -0.68 -23.25 -1.11
N GLY A 10 -0.22 -21.99 -1.14
CA GLY A 10 -0.81 -20.92 -1.92
C GLY A 10 -2.21 -20.49 -1.45
N LYS A 11 -2.71 -21.03 -0.33
CA LYS A 11 -4.05 -20.70 0.17
C LYS A 11 -4.09 -19.29 0.77
N PRO A 12 -5.15 -18.49 0.53
CA PRO A 12 -5.27 -17.17 1.13
C PRO A 12 -5.38 -17.28 2.66
N ARG A 13 -4.58 -16.51 3.38
CA ARG A 13 -4.64 -16.40 4.85
C ARG A 13 -5.57 -15.26 5.26
N TRP A 14 -5.25 -14.05 4.82
CA TRP A 14 -6.02 -12.86 5.13
C TRP A 14 -5.93 -11.83 4.01
N ARG A 15 -6.86 -10.87 4.06
CA ARG A 15 -6.94 -9.72 3.18
C ARG A 15 -7.32 -8.48 3.98
N GLN A 16 -6.59 -7.40 3.76
CA GLN A 16 -7.03 -6.06 4.13
C GLN A 16 -7.49 -5.33 2.87
N ASN A 17 -8.79 -5.06 2.80
CA ASN A 17 -9.34 -4.13 1.84
C ASN A 17 -9.31 -2.71 2.40
N LEU A 18 -8.98 -1.77 1.54
CA LEU A 18 -9.00 -0.34 1.83
C LEU A 18 -9.94 0.30 0.83
N ALA A 19 -10.53 1.43 1.23
CA ALA A 19 -11.32 2.24 0.32
C ALA A 19 -10.53 2.48 -0.97
N ALA A 20 -11.22 2.36 -2.11
CA ALA A 20 -10.60 2.64 -3.40
C ALA A 20 -10.01 4.05 -3.34
N TYR A 21 -8.71 4.16 -3.64
CA TYR A 21 -8.11 5.46 -3.86
C TYR A 21 -8.40 5.84 -5.29
N ASN A 22 -9.44 6.63 -5.47
CA ASN A 22 -9.65 7.44 -6.64
C ASN A 22 -9.40 8.88 -6.18
N ASN A 23 -8.45 9.57 -6.79
CA ASN A 23 -8.28 11.01 -6.60
C ASN A 23 -8.97 11.74 -7.77
N PRO A 24 -10.32 11.78 -7.84
CA PRO A 24 -11.00 12.45 -8.92
C PRO A 24 -10.68 13.96 -8.86
N PRO A 25 -10.62 14.64 -10.02
CA PRO A 25 -10.96 14.11 -11.35
C PRO A 25 -9.77 13.49 -12.10
N TYR A 26 -8.56 13.49 -11.52
CA TYR A 26 -7.35 13.27 -12.32
C TYR A 26 -6.60 11.95 -12.05
N TYR A 27 -6.95 11.19 -11.02
CA TYR A 27 -6.37 9.86 -10.70
C TYR A 27 -4.85 9.86 -10.50
N TRP A 28 -4.30 10.93 -9.93
CA TRP A 28 -2.87 11.08 -9.69
C TRP A 28 -2.44 10.59 -8.30
N GLY A 29 -1.15 10.32 -8.15
CA GLY A 29 -0.58 10.02 -6.83
C GLY A 29 -0.53 11.28 -5.96
N ARG A 30 -0.58 11.12 -4.64
CA ARG A 30 -0.34 12.24 -3.72
C ARG A 30 1.01 12.90 -3.99
N GLY A 31 1.01 14.23 -4.07
CA GLY A 31 2.19 15.02 -4.44
C GLY A 31 2.28 15.36 -5.93
N ASP A 32 1.51 14.71 -6.82
CA ASP A 32 1.48 15.08 -8.24
C ASP A 32 0.91 16.49 -8.49
N GLU A 33 0.26 17.11 -7.50
CA GLU A 33 -0.21 18.49 -7.56
C GLU A 33 0.96 19.49 -7.44
N GLU A 34 2.02 19.13 -6.73
CA GLU A 34 3.15 20.02 -6.47
C GLU A 34 3.93 20.29 -7.76
N GLY A 35 4.09 21.55 -8.13
CA GLY A 35 4.79 21.91 -9.37
C GLY A 35 4.09 21.46 -10.65
N LEU A 36 2.82 21.04 -10.59
CA LEU A 36 2.06 20.56 -11.76
C LEU A 36 2.06 21.58 -12.91
N LYS A 37 1.79 22.86 -12.61
CA LYS A 37 1.77 23.92 -13.63
C LYS A 37 3.12 24.05 -14.34
N THR A 38 4.21 23.96 -13.57
CA THR A 38 5.57 23.97 -14.12
C THR A 38 5.78 22.77 -15.02
N ARG A 39 5.43 21.56 -14.55
CA ARG A 39 5.55 20.32 -15.33
C ARG A 39 4.71 20.36 -16.61
N GLN A 40 3.49 20.88 -16.56
CA GLN A 40 2.64 21.09 -17.73
C GLN A 40 3.26 22.09 -18.73
N ALA A 41 3.93 23.13 -18.25
CA ALA A 41 4.60 24.10 -19.12
C ALA A 41 5.87 23.54 -19.77
N VAL A 42 6.69 22.77 -19.05
CA VAL A 42 7.99 22.27 -19.54
C VAL A 42 7.92 20.91 -20.22
N ASN A 43 7.00 20.04 -19.80
CA ASN A 43 6.80 18.69 -20.32
C ASN A 43 5.31 18.31 -20.29
N PRO A 44 4.48 18.90 -21.16
CA PRO A 44 3.04 18.67 -21.19
C PRO A 44 2.65 17.21 -21.47
N LYS A 45 3.58 16.38 -21.97
CA LYS A 45 3.33 14.95 -22.24
C LYS A 45 3.40 14.08 -20.99
N HIS A 46 4.13 14.51 -19.96
CA HIS A 46 4.30 13.75 -18.72
C HIS A 46 4.20 14.66 -17.48
N PRO A 47 3.07 15.36 -17.27
CA PRO A 47 2.95 16.30 -16.17
C PRO A 47 2.79 15.61 -14.81
N VAL A 48 2.46 14.32 -14.79
CA VAL A 48 2.09 13.53 -13.60
C VAL A 48 2.66 12.12 -13.69
N CYS A 49 2.89 11.50 -12.55
CA CYS A 49 3.62 10.24 -12.48
C CYS A 49 2.75 8.97 -12.42
N MET A 50 1.41 9.08 -12.32
CA MET A 50 0.43 7.96 -12.32
C MET A 50 0.99 6.62 -11.78
N PRO A 51 1.52 6.59 -10.54
CA PRO A 51 2.32 5.47 -10.06
C PRO A 51 1.54 4.16 -9.98
N ALA A 52 2.29 3.06 -9.85
CA ALA A 52 1.74 1.84 -9.28
C ALA A 52 1.06 2.17 -7.94
N HIS A 53 -0.16 1.66 -7.72
CA HIS A 53 -0.95 2.00 -6.55
C HIS A 53 -0.30 1.61 -5.21
N TRP A 54 0.65 0.68 -5.22
CA TRP A 54 1.25 0.08 -4.03
C TRP A 54 2.77 -0.02 -4.17
N SER A 55 3.48 0.21 -3.08
CA SER A 55 4.90 -0.08 -2.92
C SER A 55 5.12 -1.61 -2.82
N SER A 56 6.38 -2.04 -2.91
CA SER A 56 6.73 -3.40 -2.50
C SER A 56 6.48 -3.54 -0.99
N PRO A 57 5.75 -4.58 -0.54
CA PRO A 57 5.52 -4.78 0.87
C PRO A 57 6.78 -5.34 1.55
N VAL A 58 6.93 -5.08 2.85
CA VAL A 58 7.96 -5.71 3.68
C VAL A 58 7.37 -6.23 4.97
N ILE A 59 7.94 -7.32 5.46
CA ILE A 59 7.56 -7.98 6.71
C ILE A 59 8.67 -7.75 7.73
N ASP A 60 8.33 -7.20 8.90
CA ASP A 60 9.29 -6.97 9.98
C ASP A 60 9.53 -8.24 10.84
N GLY A 61 10.43 -8.15 11.82
CA GLY A 61 10.74 -9.26 12.73
C GLY A 61 9.59 -9.68 13.66
N ALA A 62 8.55 -8.85 13.80
CA ALA A 62 7.34 -9.18 14.54
C ALA A 62 6.22 -9.73 13.64
N GLY A 63 6.47 -9.88 12.34
CA GLY A 63 5.49 -10.36 11.36
C GLY A 63 4.49 -9.30 10.91
N VAL A 64 4.75 -8.01 11.14
CA VAL A 64 3.91 -6.91 10.66
C VAL A 64 4.21 -6.65 9.19
N VAL A 65 3.17 -6.57 8.36
CA VAL A 65 3.29 -6.26 6.94
C VAL A 65 3.15 -4.76 6.73
N HIS A 66 4.14 -4.14 6.11
CA HIS A 66 4.17 -2.72 5.78
C HIS A 66 4.07 -2.53 4.26
N ALA A 67 3.19 -1.64 3.81
CA ALA A 67 3.06 -1.27 2.39
C ALA A 67 2.64 0.20 2.23
N GLY A 68 3.37 0.94 1.40
CA GLY A 68 3.02 2.29 0.97
C GLY A 68 1.98 2.26 -0.15
N ARG A 69 1.07 3.23 -0.18
CA ARG A 69 0.05 3.38 -1.22
C ARG A 69 0.16 4.75 -1.90
N ALA A 70 -0.30 4.85 -3.14
CA ALA A 70 -0.22 6.10 -3.91
C ALA A 70 -0.97 7.31 -3.30
N ASP A 71 -1.78 7.10 -2.25
CA ASP A 71 -2.36 8.17 -1.44
C ASP A 71 -1.38 8.78 -0.43
N GLY A 72 -0.13 8.30 -0.43
CA GLY A 72 0.96 8.74 0.43
C GLY A 72 0.89 8.23 1.87
N PHE A 73 0.08 7.20 2.13
CA PHE A 73 0.09 6.53 3.43
C PHE A 73 0.89 5.24 3.38
N VAL A 74 1.55 4.92 4.49
CA VAL A 74 2.08 3.58 4.76
C VAL A 74 1.12 2.86 5.69
N TYR A 75 0.69 1.68 5.26
CA TYR A 75 -0.20 0.79 5.99
C TYR A 75 0.61 -0.32 6.65
N SER A 76 0.37 -0.55 7.93
CA SER A 76 0.94 -1.63 8.72
C SER A 76 -0.18 -2.58 9.15
N VAL A 77 -0.12 -3.83 8.71
CA VAL A 77 -1.13 -4.86 8.96
C VAL A 77 -0.52 -5.94 9.84
N THR A 78 -1.14 -6.17 10.99
CA THR A 78 -0.75 -7.24 11.92
C THR A 78 -1.83 -8.30 11.94
N GLU A 79 -1.43 -9.53 11.65
CA GLU A 79 -2.25 -10.71 11.87
C GLU A 79 -2.30 -11.02 13.38
N THR A 80 -3.50 -11.16 13.95
CA THR A 80 -3.64 -11.65 15.33
C THR A 80 -3.87 -13.15 15.29
N TRP A 81 -2.87 -13.91 15.75
CA TRP A 81 -2.81 -15.38 15.61
C TRP A 81 -4.04 -16.12 16.16
N ASP A 82 -4.79 -15.51 17.08
CA ASP A 82 -5.91 -16.16 17.78
C ASP A 82 -7.29 -16.01 17.10
N THR A 83 -7.43 -15.20 16.03
CA THR A 83 -8.77 -14.83 15.51
C THR A 83 -8.96 -14.87 14.00
N VAL A 84 -7.95 -15.26 13.22
CA VAL A 84 -8.09 -15.30 11.75
C VAL A 84 -8.88 -16.53 11.34
N SER A 85 -10.20 -16.37 11.23
CA SER A 85 -11.01 -17.36 10.53
C SER A 85 -10.53 -17.45 9.07
N PRO A 86 -10.44 -18.65 8.48
CA PRO A 86 -10.06 -18.81 7.07
C PRO A 86 -10.88 -17.87 6.20
N LEU A 87 -10.23 -17.20 5.24
CA LEU A 87 -10.93 -16.31 4.31
C LEU A 87 -12.10 -17.08 3.69
N LYS A 88 -13.33 -16.68 3.98
CA LYS A 88 -14.50 -17.24 3.30
C LYS A 88 -14.45 -16.73 1.86
N VAL A 89 -14.04 -17.60 0.96
CA VAL A 89 -14.04 -17.31 -0.48
C VAL A 89 -15.49 -17.30 -0.91
N ASP A 90 -16.09 -16.12 -1.06
CA ASP A 90 -17.39 -16.02 -1.71
C ASP A 90 -17.26 -16.46 -3.17
N LYS A 91 -18.24 -17.26 -3.63
CA LYS A 91 -18.19 -17.97 -4.90
C LYS A 91 -18.42 -17.06 -6.12
N ASP A 92 -18.79 -15.80 -5.89
CA ASP A 92 -19.15 -14.83 -6.93
C ASP A 92 -18.06 -13.79 -7.18
N VAL A 93 -16.84 -14.24 -7.46
CA VAL A 93 -15.77 -13.38 -7.98
C VAL A 93 -15.84 -13.29 -9.50
N GLY A 94 -16.86 -12.59 -9.98
CA GLY A 94 -16.76 -11.92 -11.26
C GLY A 94 -15.58 -10.95 -11.21
N LEU A 95 -14.75 -10.96 -12.25
CA LEU A 95 -13.43 -10.31 -12.43
C LEU A 95 -13.30 -8.82 -12.06
N LEU A 96 -14.34 -8.16 -11.54
CA LEU A 96 -14.37 -6.72 -11.26
C LEU A 96 -15.12 -6.34 -9.96
N SER A 97 -15.63 -7.30 -9.17
CA SER A 97 -16.34 -6.96 -7.93
C SER A 97 -15.39 -7.02 -6.72
N PRO A 98 -15.17 -5.92 -5.97
CA PRO A 98 -14.29 -5.87 -4.81
C PRO A 98 -14.86 -6.61 -3.58
N ALA A 99 -15.80 -7.52 -3.77
CA ALA A 99 -16.67 -8.11 -2.76
C ALA A 99 -16.00 -9.16 -1.85
N TYR A 100 -14.77 -8.90 -1.42
CA TYR A 100 -14.29 -9.51 -0.18
C TYR A 100 -14.28 -8.45 0.91
N ALA A 101 -14.93 -8.69 2.03
CA ALA A 101 -14.69 -7.87 3.21
C ALA A 101 -13.22 -8.05 3.67
N SER A 102 -12.66 -7.07 4.36
CA SER A 102 -11.41 -7.30 5.10
C SER A 102 -11.59 -8.46 6.06
N THR A 103 -10.55 -9.28 6.23
CA THR A 103 -10.54 -10.36 7.20
C THR A 103 -10.75 -9.78 8.61
N HIS A 104 -11.67 -10.38 9.36
CA HIS A 104 -11.92 -9.96 10.74
C HIS A 104 -10.68 -10.23 11.62
N GLY A 105 -10.44 -9.38 12.62
CA GLY A 105 -9.32 -9.55 13.57
C GLY A 105 -7.97 -8.98 13.13
N LEU A 106 -7.86 -8.42 11.92
CA LEU A 106 -6.65 -7.70 11.51
C LEU A 106 -6.51 -6.38 12.28
N LYS A 107 -5.31 -6.10 12.81
CA LYS A 107 -4.97 -4.77 13.34
C LYS A 107 -4.30 -3.97 12.22
N VAL A 108 -4.84 -2.81 11.91
CA VAL A 108 -4.33 -1.93 10.85
C VAL A 108 -3.96 -0.59 11.45
N LYS A 109 -2.73 -0.14 11.19
CA LYS A 109 -2.27 1.22 11.46
C LYS A 109 -1.87 1.87 10.14
N SER A 110 -2.06 3.17 10.03
CA SER A 110 -1.53 3.94 8.91
C SER A 110 -0.86 5.20 9.40
N TRP A 111 0.14 5.66 8.67
CA TRP A 111 0.77 6.94 8.90
C TRP A 111 0.99 7.66 7.57
N ASP A 112 0.94 8.98 7.64
CA ASP A 112 1.05 9.88 6.49
C ASP A 112 2.52 10.15 6.16
N ALA A 113 2.98 9.72 4.98
CA ALA A 113 4.32 10.00 4.49
C ALA A 113 4.43 11.31 3.71
N GLY A 114 3.31 11.94 3.36
CA GLY A 114 3.26 13.22 2.66
C GLY A 114 3.37 13.12 1.14
N ALA A 115 3.89 12.02 0.59
CA ALA A 115 4.07 11.83 -0.85
C ALA A 115 3.77 10.39 -1.28
N CYS A 116 3.36 10.21 -2.54
CA CYS A 116 3.09 8.89 -3.10
C CYS A 116 4.36 8.04 -3.29
N PHE A 117 4.17 6.72 -3.27
CA PHE A 117 5.25 5.75 -3.48
C PHE A 117 5.32 5.35 -4.96
N LEU A 118 6.31 5.84 -5.72
CA LEU A 118 6.67 5.28 -7.02
C LEU A 118 7.59 4.08 -6.79
N HIS A 119 7.13 2.86 -7.08
CA HIS A 119 7.97 1.66 -7.03
C HIS A 119 8.75 1.48 -5.71
N GLY A 120 8.25 2.07 -4.63
CA GLY A 120 9.02 2.25 -3.40
C GLY A 120 9.44 0.90 -2.82
N ALA A 121 10.72 0.77 -2.50
CA ALA A 121 11.22 -0.29 -1.66
C ALA A 121 11.12 0.18 -0.21
N ILE A 122 10.39 -0.58 0.61
CA ILE A 122 10.57 -0.50 2.05
C ILE A 122 11.78 -1.39 2.39
N GLY A 123 12.55 -1.05 3.42
CA GLY A 123 13.67 -1.86 3.89
C GLY A 123 13.90 -1.68 5.38
N PHE A 124 14.41 -2.71 6.04
CA PHE A 124 14.78 -2.66 7.45
C PHE A 124 16.29 -2.85 7.61
N GLY A 125 16.90 -2.02 8.45
CA GLY A 125 18.27 -2.12 8.93
C GLY A 125 18.31 -2.14 10.47
N GLN A 126 19.50 -2.22 11.07
CA GLN A 126 19.63 -2.22 12.53
C GLN A 126 18.94 -0.99 13.15
N LYS A 127 17.80 -1.22 13.81
CA LYS A 127 16.95 -0.19 14.44
C LYS A 127 16.47 0.91 13.49
N ARG A 128 16.34 0.61 12.20
CA ARG A 128 15.84 1.60 11.22
C ARG A 128 14.93 0.99 10.18
N MET A 129 13.88 1.74 9.84
CA MET A 129 13.07 1.50 8.64
C MET A 129 13.40 2.57 7.61
N PHE A 130 13.64 2.14 6.37
CA PHE A 130 13.85 3.00 5.23
C PHE A 130 12.68 2.86 4.28
N VAL A 131 12.18 3.98 3.77
CA VAL A 131 11.08 4.00 2.80
C VAL A 131 11.40 5.02 1.73
N SER A 132 11.45 4.60 0.47
CA SER A 132 11.60 5.52 -0.67
C SER A 132 10.24 5.92 -1.26
N SER A 133 9.98 7.23 -1.37
CA SER A 133 8.93 7.80 -2.24
C SER A 133 9.53 8.18 -3.61
N CYS A 134 8.73 8.88 -4.43
CA CYS A 134 9.17 9.40 -5.74
C CYS A 134 10.38 10.33 -5.66
N ASP A 135 10.53 11.04 -4.55
CA ASP A 135 11.41 12.20 -4.39
C ASP A 135 12.19 12.21 -3.08
N THR A 136 11.86 11.30 -2.15
CA THR A 136 12.36 11.34 -0.78
C THR A 136 12.72 9.94 -0.29
N LEU A 137 13.76 9.86 0.53
CA LEU A 137 14.07 8.68 1.34
C LEU A 137 13.78 9.01 2.80
N TYR A 138 12.78 8.36 3.37
CA TYR A 138 12.47 8.46 4.79
C TYR A 138 13.27 7.42 5.57
N ALA A 139 13.86 7.83 6.69
CA ALA A 139 14.54 6.95 7.63
C ALA A 139 13.93 7.14 9.03
N PHE A 140 13.38 6.06 9.58
CA PHE A 140 12.76 6.05 10.90
C PHE A 140 13.61 5.24 11.87
N ASN A 141 13.74 5.70 13.12
CA ASN A 141 14.28 4.87 14.19
C ASN A 141 13.19 3.87 14.61
N ALA A 142 13.56 2.59 14.69
CA ALA A 142 12.73 1.48 15.13
C ALA A 142 13.10 1.06 16.56
#